data_AF-A0A6C0ECG5-F1
#
_entry.id   AF-A0A6C0ECG5-F1
#
_cell.length_a   1.000
_cell.length_b   1.000
_cell.length_c   1.000
_cell.angle_alpha   90.00
_cell.angle_beta   90.00
_cell.angle_gamma   90.00
#
_symmetry.space_group_name_H-M   'P 1'
#
loop_
_entity.id
_entity.type
_entity.pdbx_description
1 polymer ?
#
loop_
_entity_poly.entity_id
_entity_poly.type
_entity_poly.pdbx_seq_one_letter_code
_entity_poly.pdbx_strand_id
1 'polypeptide(L)'
;MYGLLLVATLLVCLFVATNNNNSFFEIRPSKIHGVGVFTRKQFFTGEAVLKAIELSQEITYLGKHVNHSNNPNTVLKLQNDGWYLLALRNINPNEEITADYKDTPPFIKKPDPNWK
;
A
#
# COMPACT_ATOMS: atom_id res chain seq x y z
N MET A 1 -0.75 -63.51 -5.19
CA MET A 1 -0.83 -62.55 -6.30
C MET A 1 -1.95 -61.55 -6.00
N TYR A 2 -1.62 -60.41 -5.39
CA TYR A 2 -2.45 -59.21 -5.41
C TYR A 2 -1.50 -58.02 -5.46
N GLY A 3 -1.55 -57.29 -6.57
CA GLY A 3 -0.65 -56.19 -6.89
C GLY A 3 -0.98 -54.94 -6.08
N LEU A 4 0.05 -54.37 -5.48
CA LEU A 4 -0.02 -53.07 -4.83
C LEU A 4 0.23 -51.99 -5.89
N LEU A 5 -0.85 -51.33 -6.32
CA LEU A 5 -0.80 -50.20 -7.24
C LEU A 5 -0.30 -48.96 -6.49
N LEU A 6 0.98 -48.65 -6.61
CA LEU A 6 1.57 -47.44 -6.05
C LEU A 6 1.33 -46.28 -7.02
N VAL A 7 0.24 -45.55 -6.80
CA VAL A 7 -0.04 -44.31 -7.53
C VAL A 7 0.90 -43.24 -6.99
N ALA A 8 1.99 -42.98 -7.71
CA ALA A 8 2.88 -41.88 -7.43
C ALA A 8 2.12 -40.56 -7.68
N THR A 9 1.61 -39.95 -6.62
CA THR A 9 1.08 -38.58 -6.67
C THR A 9 2.19 -37.65 -7.08
N LEU A 10 2.03 -37.08 -8.28
CA LEU A 10 2.86 -36.04 -8.85
C LEU A 10 2.79 -34.81 -7.94
N LEU A 11 3.77 -34.65 -7.04
CA LEU A 11 3.92 -33.43 -6.26
C LEU A 11 4.48 -32.38 -7.23
N VAL A 12 3.60 -31.61 -7.87
CA VAL A 12 3.99 -30.38 -8.55
C VAL A 12 4.45 -29.43 -7.44
N CYS A 13 5.76 -29.42 -7.17
CA CYS A 13 6.40 -28.35 -6.42
C CYS A 13 6.21 -27.07 -7.23
N LEU A 14 5.11 -26.36 -6.95
CA LEU A 14 4.94 -24.99 -7.38
C LEU A 14 6.05 -24.21 -6.68
N PHE A 15 7.09 -23.86 -7.42
CA PHE A 15 8.16 -22.99 -6.97
C PHE A 15 7.52 -21.63 -6.66
N VAL A 16 7.06 -21.42 -5.43
CA VAL A 16 6.77 -20.08 -4.94
C VAL A 16 8.13 -19.43 -4.79
N ALA A 17 8.55 -18.71 -5.83
CA ALA A 17 9.66 -17.78 -5.74
C ALA A 17 9.30 -16.79 -4.62
N THR A 18 9.84 -17.00 -3.43
CA THR A 18 9.80 -16.00 -2.37
C THR A 18 10.66 -14.84 -2.86
N ASN A 19 10.03 -13.88 -3.55
CA ASN A 19 10.64 -12.59 -3.78
C ASN A 19 10.92 -11.99 -2.40
N ASN A 20 12.17 -12.08 -1.96
CA ASN A 20 12.69 -11.40 -0.78
C ASN A 20 12.77 -9.90 -1.06
N ASN A 21 11.61 -9.29 -1.34
CA ASN A 21 11.44 -7.86 -1.32
C ASN A 21 11.28 -7.48 0.15
N ASN A 22 12.35 -7.00 0.77
CA ASN A 22 12.37 -6.38 2.11
C ASN A 22 11.58 -5.05 2.15
N SER A 23 10.46 -4.98 1.44
CA SER A 23 9.55 -3.85 1.44
C SER A 23 8.47 -4.09 2.47
N PHE A 24 8.29 -3.14 3.39
CA PHE A 24 7.13 -3.10 4.29
C PHE A 24 5.81 -2.87 3.56
N PHE A 25 5.86 -2.65 2.24
CA PHE A 25 4.69 -2.37 1.40
C PHE A 25 4.58 -3.33 0.23
N GLU A 26 3.35 -3.57 -0.18
CA GLU A 26 2.96 -4.33 -1.35
C GLU A 26 1.94 -3.53 -2.16
N ILE A 27 2.13 -3.44 -3.48
CA ILE A 27 1.11 -2.92 -4.38
C ILE A 27 0.33 -4.09 -4.93
N ARG A 28 -0.99 -4.10 -4.71
CA ARG A 28 -1.89 -5.17 -5.16
C ARG A 28 -3.28 -4.60 -5.50
N PRO A 29 -4.16 -5.36 -6.18
CA PRO A 29 -5.50 -4.90 -6.52
C PRO A 29 -6.25 -4.36 -5.29
N SER A 30 -6.83 -3.16 -5.45
CA SER A 30 -7.57 -2.47 -4.40
C SER A 30 -9.07 -2.72 -4.55
N LYS A 31 -9.78 -2.69 -3.41
CA LYS A 31 -11.26 -2.69 -3.40
C LYS A 31 -11.85 -1.31 -3.68
N ILE A 32 -11.02 -0.26 -3.64
CA ILE A 32 -11.43 1.13 -3.89
C ILE A 32 -11.32 1.40 -5.39
N HIS A 33 -10.11 1.36 -5.94
CA HIS A 33 -9.86 1.62 -7.36
C HIS A 33 -8.50 1.07 -7.79
N GLY A 34 -8.44 0.43 -8.97
CA GLY A 34 -7.19 -0.04 -9.58
C GLY A 34 -6.33 -0.89 -8.62
N VAL A 35 -5.17 -0.35 -8.24
CA VAL A 35 -4.26 -0.94 -7.26
C VAL A 35 -4.12 -0.01 -6.06
N GLY A 36 -3.70 -0.55 -4.92
CA GLY A 36 -3.46 0.21 -3.70
C GLY A 36 -2.15 -0.19 -3.03
N VAL A 37 -1.65 0.64 -2.13
CA VAL A 37 -0.49 0.34 -1.27
C VAL A 37 -1.00 -0.35 0.00
N PHE A 38 -0.50 -1.56 0.28
CA PHE A 38 -0.84 -2.33 1.47
C PHE A 38 0.41 -2.53 2.32
N THR A 39 0.27 -2.43 3.64
CA THR A 39 1.41 -2.67 4.54
C THR A 39 1.57 -4.14 4.91
N ARG A 40 2.80 -4.61 5.13
CA ARG A 40 3.13 -5.93 5.69
C ARG A 40 3.39 -5.88 7.21
N LYS A 41 3.45 -4.68 7.80
CA LYS A 41 3.73 -4.49 9.23
C LYS A 41 2.63 -3.67 9.89
N GLN A 42 2.63 -3.69 11.21
CA GLN A 42 1.79 -2.80 11.99
C GLN A 42 2.40 -1.40 12.05
N PHE A 43 1.53 -0.38 12.05
CA PHE A 43 1.87 0.98 12.42
C PHE A 43 0.97 1.45 13.56
N PHE A 44 1.52 2.28 14.44
CA PHE A 44 0.82 2.95 15.51
C PHE A 44 0.42 4.36 15.12
N THR A 45 -0.60 4.88 15.79
CA THR A 45 -1.09 6.24 15.61
C THR A 45 0.06 7.26 15.72
N GLY A 46 0.16 8.15 14.74
CA GLY A 46 1.18 9.21 14.64
C GLY A 46 2.47 8.79 13.93
N GLU A 47 2.70 7.49 13.69
CA GLU A 47 3.92 7.03 13.02
C GLU A 47 3.95 7.45 11.54
N ALA A 48 5.14 7.77 11.05
CA ALA A 48 5.38 7.96 9.63
C ALA A 48 5.31 6.61 8.90
N VAL A 49 4.30 6.46 8.04
CA VAL A 49 4.05 5.23 7.28
C VAL A 49 4.97 5.17 6.07
N LEU A 50 4.87 6.15 5.18
CA LEU A 50 5.68 6.24 3.97
C LEU A 50 5.88 7.69 3.53
N LYS A 51 6.95 7.93 2.77
CA LYS A 51 7.19 9.19 2.07
C LYS A 51 6.38 9.20 0.78
N ALA A 52 5.45 10.14 0.64
CA ALA A 52 4.56 10.22 -0.52
C ALA A 52 5.03 11.25 -1.56
N ILE A 53 5.71 12.32 -1.12
CA ILE A 53 6.16 13.39 -2.01
C ILE A 53 7.55 13.88 -1.55
N GLU A 54 8.47 14.04 -2.48
CA GLU A 54 9.78 14.66 -2.24
C GLU A 54 9.65 16.18 -2.06
N LEU A 55 10.69 16.82 -1.51
CA LEU A 55 10.74 18.30 -1.46
C LEU A 55 10.75 18.94 -2.85
N SER A 56 11.23 18.22 -3.87
CA SER A 56 11.14 18.60 -5.28
C SER A 56 9.72 18.58 -5.84
N GLN A 57 8.71 18.23 -5.03
CA GLN A 57 7.31 18.06 -5.40
C GLN A 57 7.03 16.85 -6.30
N GLU A 58 8.03 15.98 -6.49
CA GLU A 58 7.84 14.70 -7.18
C GLU A 58 7.12 13.70 -6.27
N ILE A 59 6.04 13.11 -6.78
CA ILE A 59 5.30 12.07 -6.07
C ILE A 59 6.10 10.76 -6.18
N THR A 60 6.36 10.12 -5.03
CA THR A 60 7.12 8.86 -4.96
C THR A 60 6.37 7.72 -5.64
N TYR A 61 7.06 6.63 -5.97
CA TYR A 61 6.43 5.45 -6.56
C TYR A 61 5.27 4.91 -5.70
N LEU A 62 5.43 4.85 -4.38
CA LEU A 62 4.36 4.45 -3.48
C LEU A 62 3.27 5.52 -3.39
N GLY A 63 3.62 6.80 -3.31
CA GLY A 63 2.66 7.90 -3.23
C GLY A 63 1.65 7.92 -4.39
N LYS A 64 2.08 7.56 -5.61
CA LYS A 64 1.21 7.45 -6.80
C LYS A 64 0.11 6.40 -6.70
N HIS A 65 0.27 5.42 -5.81
CA HIS A 65 -0.64 4.28 -5.66
C HIS A 65 -1.44 4.32 -4.34
N VAL A 66 -1.33 5.41 -3.57
CA VAL A 66 -2.17 5.60 -2.37
C VAL A 66 -3.55 6.05 -2.81
N ASN A 67 -4.57 5.25 -2.49
CA ASN A 67 -5.95 5.56 -2.86
C ASN A 67 -6.59 6.60 -1.95
N HIS A 68 -7.61 7.25 -2.50
CA HIS A 68 -8.45 8.18 -1.76
C HIS A 68 -9.48 7.43 -0.88
N SER A 69 -9.70 7.94 0.33
CA SER A 69 -10.86 7.58 1.17
C SER A 69 -11.39 8.84 1.88
N ASN A 70 -12.72 8.95 2.04
CA ASN A 70 -13.34 9.98 2.90
C ASN A 70 -13.18 9.67 4.41
N ASN A 71 -12.75 8.47 4.75
CA ASN A 71 -12.36 8.07 6.10
C ASN A 71 -10.97 7.41 6.03
N PRO A 72 -9.92 8.21 5.78
CA PRO A 72 -8.58 7.67 5.54
C PRO A 72 -7.94 7.16 6.83
N ASN A 73 -6.96 6.26 6.71
CA ASN A 73 -6.14 5.84 7.84
C ASN A 73 -4.81 6.59 7.95
N THR A 74 -4.51 7.49 7.01
CA THR A 74 -3.34 8.37 7.07
C THR A 74 -3.64 9.82 6.72
N VAL A 75 -2.77 10.73 7.15
CA VAL A 75 -2.79 12.16 6.83
C VAL A 75 -1.43 12.59 6.30
N LEU A 76 -1.40 13.45 5.28
CA LEU A 76 -0.16 13.96 4.73
C LEU A 76 0.40 15.11 5.58
N LYS A 77 1.66 15.02 6.00
CA LYS A 77 2.36 16.07 6.76
C LYS A 77 3.75 16.30 6.19
N LEU A 78 4.14 17.57 6.11
CA LEU A 78 5.51 17.95 5.80
C LEU A 78 6.41 17.59 6.99
N GLN A 79 7.49 16.86 6.71
CA GLN A 79 8.61 16.64 7.60
C GLN A 79 9.89 17.15 6.92
N ASN A 80 11.00 17.15 7.66
CA ASN A 80 12.25 17.82 7.30
C ASN A 80 12.73 17.60 5.85
N ASP A 81 12.48 16.42 5.28
CA ASP A 81 12.96 16.02 3.96
C ASP A 81 11.86 15.67 2.96
N GLY A 82 10.58 15.93 3.25
CA GLY A 82 9.48 15.70 2.31
C GLY A 82 8.11 15.53 2.99
N TRP A 83 7.10 15.14 2.22
CA TRP A 83 5.75 14.91 2.71
C TRP A 83 5.52 13.43 2.99
N TYR A 84 5.16 13.11 4.23
CA TYR A 84 4.92 11.77 4.72
C TYR A 84 3.45 11.56 5.04
N LEU A 85 2.97 10.34 4.81
CA LEU A 85 1.70 9.89 5.35
C LEU A 85 1.91 9.43 6.79
N LEU A 86 1.27 10.08 7.74
CA LEU A 86 1.28 9.71 9.15
C LEU A 86 0.00 8.94 9.47
N ALA A 87 0.11 7.89 10.28
CA ALA A 87 -1.04 7.08 10.68
C ALA A 87 -2.00 7.88 11.57
N LEU A 88 -3.29 7.94 11.21
CA LEU A 88 -4.35 8.57 12.01
C LEU A 88 -4.90 7.65 13.11
N ARG A 89 -4.66 6.36 12.96
CA ARG A 89 -5.01 5.28 13.90
C ARG A 89 -3.99 4.16 13.77
N ASN A 90 -4.07 3.14 14.62
CA ASN A 90 -3.31 1.91 14.38
C ASN A 90 -3.72 1.27 13.05
N ILE A 91 -2.73 0.83 12.27
CA ILE A 91 -2.90 0.18 10.97
C ILE A 91 -2.31 -1.21 11.08
N ASN A 92 -3.14 -2.23 10.86
CA ASN A 92 -2.71 -3.62 10.93
C ASN A 92 -1.99 -4.05 9.64
N PRO A 93 -1.17 -5.11 9.71
CA PRO A 93 -0.68 -5.78 8.51
C PRO A 93 -1.82 -6.12 7.56
N ASN A 94 -1.54 -5.99 6.26
CA ASN A 94 -2.44 -6.20 5.12
C ASN A 94 -3.55 -5.17 4.93
N GLU A 95 -3.62 -4.10 5.75
CA GLU A 95 -4.51 -2.97 5.49
C GLU A 95 -4.00 -2.10 4.34
N GLU A 96 -4.93 -1.51 3.58
CA GLU A 96 -4.64 -0.54 2.52
C GLU A 96 -4.35 0.84 3.12
N ILE A 97 -3.27 1.47 2.70
CA ILE A 97 -2.94 2.84 3.05
C ILE A 97 -3.78 3.78 2.19
N THR A 98 -4.53 4.67 2.84
CA THR A 98 -5.44 5.61 2.19
C THR A 98 -5.27 7.02 2.75
N ALA A 99 -5.50 8.01 1.90
CA ALA A 99 -5.41 9.43 2.24
C ALA A 99 -6.66 10.21 1.77
N ASP A 100 -6.90 11.39 2.34
CA ASP A 100 -7.90 12.32 1.80
C ASP A 100 -7.24 13.22 0.73
N TYR A 101 -7.68 13.12 -0.53
CA TYR A 101 -7.15 13.93 -1.62
C TYR A 101 -7.52 15.42 -1.50
N LYS A 102 -8.51 15.76 -0.66
CA LYS A 102 -8.89 17.14 -0.36
C LYS A 102 -7.89 17.80 0.60
N ASP A 103 -7.18 17.00 1.40
CA ASP A 103 -6.18 17.42 2.37
C ASP A 103 -4.75 17.15 1.85
N THR A 104 -4.44 17.78 0.71
CA THR A 104 -3.13 17.70 0.05
C THR A 104 -2.49 19.10 -0.08
N PRO A 105 -1.16 19.18 -0.27
CA PRO A 105 -0.45 20.45 -0.39
C PRO A 105 -0.94 21.24 -1.60
N PRO A 106 -0.83 22.58 -1.62
CA PRO A 106 -1.44 23.42 -2.64
C PRO A 106 -0.92 23.17 -4.07
N PHE A 107 0.27 22.59 -4.22
CA PHE A 107 0.86 22.24 -5.51
C PHE A 107 0.31 20.92 -6.10
N ILE A 108 -0.41 20.12 -5.32
CA ILE A 108 -1.09 18.93 -5.80
C ILE A 108 -2.46 19.34 -6.35
N LYS A 109 -2.71 19.01 -7.62
CA LYS A 109 -4.01 19.24 -8.25
C LYS A 109 -5.08 18.45 -7.50
N LYS A 110 -6.04 19.16 -6.91
CA LYS A 110 -7.19 18.55 -6.25
C LYS A 110 -8.09 17.85 -7.29
N PRO A 111 -8.79 16.77 -6.90
CA PRO A 111 -9.77 16.13 -7.77
C PRO A 111 -10.84 17.15 -8.17
N ASP A 112 -11.20 17.18 -9.45
CA ASP A 112 -12.30 18.00 -9.93
C ASP A 112 -13.60 17.45 -9.32
N PRO A 113 -14.43 18.30 -8.68
CA PRO A 113 -15.70 17.85 -8.11
C PRO A 113 -16.66 17.23 -9.14
N ASN A 114 -16.41 17.42 -10.44
CA ASN A 114 -17.22 16.89 -11.54
C ASN A 114 -16.69 15.57 -12.13
N TRP A 115 -15.58 15.01 -11.62
CA TRP A 115 -15.13 13.68 -12.04
C TRP A 115 -16.14 12.61 -11.57
N LYS A 116 -16.77 11.95 -12.54
CA LYS A 116 -17.76 10.86 -12.34
C LYS A 116 -17.10 9.50 -12.47
#